data_AF-A0A1G0FCY9-F1
#
_entry.id   AF-A0A1G0FCY9-F1
#
_cell.length_a   1.000
_cell.length_b   1.000
_cell.length_c   1.000
_cell.angle_alpha   90.00
_cell.angle_beta   90.00
_cell.angle_gamma   90.00
#
_symmetry.space_group_name_H-M   'P 1'
#
loop_
_entity.id
_entity.type
_entity.pdbx_description
1 polymer ?
#
loop_
_entity_poly.entity_id
_entity_poly.type
_entity_poly.pdbx_seq_one_letter_code
_entity_poly.pdbx_strand_id
1 'polypeptide(L)'
;MEFSKEPADYNKTALSDLQSAWAVLRDAVVNDFSFPNSDTLLFYIDEAMSLEFVKNLKLMKELLLFICNIASQSAPEEIIKLAEMVREALEDVFSAIAEGEKLCQR
;
A
#
# COMPACT_ATOMS: atom_id res chain seq x y z
N MET A 1 1.25 -20.60 32.99
CA MET A 1 1.65 -19.48 32.12
C MET A 1 1.61 -20.01 30.70
N GLU A 2 0.48 -19.82 30.02
CA GLU A 2 0.39 -20.08 28.59
C GLU A 2 1.02 -18.88 27.88
N PHE A 3 2.13 -19.10 27.20
CA PHE A 3 2.58 -18.18 26.16
C PHE A 3 1.57 -18.28 25.02
N SER A 4 0.63 -17.34 24.99
CA SER A 4 -0.21 -17.08 23.83
C SER A 4 0.73 -16.85 22.65
N LYS A 5 0.80 -17.81 21.73
CA LYS A 5 1.55 -17.68 20.46
C LYS A 5 1.15 -16.36 19.81
N GLU A 6 2.10 -15.44 19.64
CA GLU A 6 1.90 -14.19 18.90
C GLU A 6 1.57 -14.50 17.43
N PRO A 7 0.36 -14.17 16.94
CA PRO A 7 0.09 -14.11 15.50
C PRO A 7 0.47 -12.74 14.92
N ALA A 8 1.26 -11.93 15.66
CA ALA A 8 1.34 -10.49 15.46
C ALA A 8 2.52 -10.02 14.58
N ASP A 9 3.66 -10.72 14.59
CA ASP A 9 4.88 -10.20 13.95
C ASP A 9 4.81 -10.20 12.43
N TYR A 10 4.23 -11.24 11.82
CA TYR A 10 4.13 -11.33 10.36
C TYR A 10 3.22 -10.24 9.79
N ASN A 11 2.05 -10.04 10.40
CA ASN A 11 1.10 -8.98 10.03
C ASN A 11 1.70 -7.58 10.22
N LYS A 12 2.45 -7.38 11.30
CA LYS A 12 3.12 -6.10 11.59
C LYS A 12 4.23 -5.80 10.61
N THR A 13 4.95 -6.82 10.15
CA THR A 13 6.01 -6.68 9.14
C THR A 13 5.42 -6.29 7.79
N ALA A 14 4.41 -7.03 7.30
CA ALA A 14 3.77 -6.72 6.02
C ALA A 14 3.11 -5.32 5.99
N LEU A 15 2.48 -4.89 7.09
CA LEU A 15 1.93 -3.54 7.20
C LEU A 15 3.01 -2.46 7.20
N SER A 16 4.15 -2.71 7.85
CA SER A 16 5.29 -1.80 7.84
C SER A 16 5.90 -1.69 6.44
N ASP A 17 6.00 -2.79 5.71
CA ASP A 17 6.51 -2.84 4.34
C ASP A 17 5.59 -2.06 3.39
N LEU A 18 4.27 -2.23 3.54
CA LEU A 18 3.28 -1.44 2.79
C LEU A 18 3.40 0.06 3.07
N GLN A 19 3.53 0.47 4.35
CA GLN A 19 3.73 1.88 4.71
C GLN A 19 5.01 2.46 4.10
N SER A 20 6.09 1.67 4.11
CA SER A 20 7.36 2.05 3.49
C SER A 20 7.21 2.24 1.97
N ALA A 21 6.54 1.31 1.30
CA ALA A 21 6.30 1.38 -0.15
C ALA A 21 5.52 2.64 -0.54
N TRP A 22 4.47 2.99 0.22
CA TRP A 22 3.72 4.23 0.00
C TRP A 22 4.58 5.48 0.19
N ALA A 23 5.44 5.51 1.20
CA ALA A 23 6.33 6.64 1.44
C ALA A 23 7.31 6.83 0.27
N VAL A 24 7.87 5.73 -0.26
CA VAL A 24 8.76 5.78 -1.43
C VAL A 24 8.03 6.26 -2.68
N LEU A 25 6.83 5.76 -2.95
CA LEU A 25 6.01 6.22 -4.09
C LEU A 25 5.71 7.73 -3.98
N ARG A 26 5.31 8.18 -2.79
CA ARG A 26 5.01 9.59 -2.53
C ARG A 26 6.24 10.47 -2.76
N ASP A 27 7.39 10.08 -2.20
CA ASP A 27 8.63 10.83 -2.33
C ASP A 27 9.07 10.95 -3.80
N ALA A 28 8.94 9.87 -4.57
CA ALA A 28 9.25 9.89 -6.00
C ALA A 28 8.34 10.84 -6.80
N VAL A 29 7.03 10.86 -6.51
CA VAL A 29 6.08 11.79 -7.15
C VAL A 29 6.39 13.24 -6.78
N VAL A 30 6.82 13.50 -5.54
CA VAL A 30 7.24 14.84 -5.09
C VAL A 30 8.54 15.27 -5.76
N ASN A 31 9.51 14.36 -5.88
CA ASN A 31 10.80 14.62 -6.50
C ASN A 31 10.69 14.84 -8.02
N ASP A 32 9.82 14.08 -8.69
CA ASP A 32 9.52 14.25 -10.11
C ASP A 32 8.08 14.70 -10.34
N PHE A 33 7.79 15.96 -9.99
CA PHE A 33 6.46 16.55 -10.17
C PHE A 33 6.18 17.03 -11.61
N SER A 34 7.02 16.64 -12.58
CA SER A 34 7.10 17.25 -13.91
C SER A 34 6.07 16.73 -14.92
N PHE A 35 5.25 15.74 -14.54
CA PHE A 35 4.36 15.02 -15.44
C PHE A 35 2.88 15.42 -15.28
N PRO A 36 2.04 15.23 -16.33
CA PRO A 36 0.62 15.57 -16.25
C PRO A 36 -0.09 14.76 -15.16
N ASN A 37 -1.02 15.39 -14.43
CA ASN A 37 -1.76 14.78 -13.32
C ASN A 37 -0.90 14.38 -12.10
N SER A 38 0.33 14.90 -11.97
CA SER A 38 1.18 14.67 -10.79
C SER A 38 0.54 15.17 -9.49
N ASP A 39 -0.18 16.29 -9.55
CA ASP A 39 -0.97 16.87 -8.47
C ASP A 39 -2.11 15.93 -8.03
N THR A 40 -2.82 15.39 -9.01
CA THR A 40 -3.94 14.48 -8.80
C THR A 40 -3.45 13.15 -8.23
N LEU A 41 -2.35 12.62 -8.78
CA LEU A 41 -1.74 11.39 -8.29
C LEU A 41 -1.29 11.52 -6.83
N LEU A 42 -0.63 12.64 -6.48
CA LEU A 42 -0.18 12.92 -5.13
C LEU A 42 -1.36 13.04 -4.15
N PHE A 43 -2.44 13.72 -4.55
CA PHE A 43 -3.66 13.80 -3.74
C PHE A 43 -4.21 12.42 -3.39
N TYR A 44 -4.33 11.52 -4.37
CA TYR A 44 -4.86 10.18 -4.11
C TYR A 44 -3.91 9.30 -3.30
N ILE A 45 -2.58 9.48 -3.44
CA ILE A 45 -1.60 8.81 -2.58
C ILE A 45 -1.76 9.26 -1.12
N ASP A 46 -1.90 10.57 -0.88
CA ASP A 46 -2.12 11.10 0.47
C ASP A 46 -3.47 10.61 1.06
N GLU A 47 -4.52 10.54 0.24
CA GLU A 47 -5.81 9.95 0.64
C GLU A 47 -5.68 8.46 0.98
N ALA A 48 -4.94 7.68 0.19
CA ALA A 48 -4.70 6.26 0.47
C ALA A 48 -3.95 6.06 1.80
N MET A 49 -3.10 7.00 2.18
CA MET A 49 -2.38 7.01 3.45
C MET A 49 -3.18 7.63 4.61
N SER A 50 -4.39 8.12 4.36
CA SER A 50 -5.26 8.67 5.40
C SER A 50 -5.77 7.60 6.37
N LEU A 51 -6.05 8.03 7.60
CA LEU A 51 -6.50 7.17 8.70
C LEU A 51 -7.76 6.36 8.36
N GLU A 52 -8.60 6.87 7.46
CA GLU A 52 -9.81 6.19 6.99
C GLU A 52 -9.49 4.94 6.15
N PHE A 53 -8.54 5.07 5.21
CA PHE A 53 -8.15 3.98 4.31
C PHE A 53 -7.23 2.95 4.99
N VAL A 54 -6.36 3.39 5.92
CA VAL A 54 -5.53 2.48 6.72
C VAL A 54 -6.38 1.54 7.60
N LYS A 55 -7.60 1.95 7.99
CA LYS A 55 -8.55 1.11 8.73
C LYS A 55 -9.36 0.18 7.83
N ASN A 56 -9.39 0.43 6.52
CA ASN A 56 -10.16 -0.36 5.56
C ASN A 56 -9.32 -0.67 4.32
N LEU A 57 -8.51 -1.74 4.42
CA LEU A 57 -7.62 -2.20 3.36
C LEU A 57 -8.34 -2.51 2.05
N LYS A 58 -9.63 -2.88 2.08
CA LYS A 58 -10.42 -3.09 0.85
C LYS A 58 -10.62 -1.80 0.07
N LEU A 59 -10.96 -0.71 0.76
CA LEU A 59 -11.06 0.61 0.14
C LEU A 59 -9.69 1.09 -0.34
N MET A 60 -8.62 0.80 0.41
CA MET A 60 -7.25 1.11 -0.03
C MET A 60 -6.90 0.40 -1.34
N LYS A 61 -7.32 -0.86 -1.52
CA LYS A 61 -7.13 -1.60 -2.78
C LYS A 61 -7.82 -0.94 -3.97
N GLU A 62 -9.07 -0.51 -3.80
CA GLU A 62 -9.82 0.17 -4.85
C GLU A 62 -9.16 1.50 -5.25
N LEU A 63 -8.71 2.27 -4.25
CA LEU A 63 -8.01 3.52 -4.48
C LEU A 63 -6.65 3.31 -5.16
N LEU A 64 -5.92 2.27 -4.77
CA LEU A 64 -4.64 1.92 -5.39
C LEU A 64 -4.79 1.55 -6.88
N LEU A 65 -5.85 0.83 -7.25
CA LEU A 65 -6.13 0.57 -8.67
C LEU A 65 -6.32 1.85 -9.47
N PHE A 66 -6.97 2.84 -8.87
CA PHE A 66 -7.15 4.15 -9.48
C PHE A 66 -5.82 4.91 -9.63
N ILE A 67 -4.97 4.89 -8.59
CA ILE A 67 -3.61 5.45 -8.61
C ILE A 67 -2.76 4.79 -9.71
N CYS A 68 -2.73 3.46 -9.80
CA CYS A 68 -2.01 2.73 -10.84
C CYS A 68 -2.50 3.09 -12.25
N ASN A 69 -3.81 3.31 -12.41
CA ASN A 69 -4.38 3.69 -13.71
C ASN A 69 -3.99 5.11 -14.13
N ILE A 70 -3.94 6.07 -13.18
CA ILE A 70 -3.43 7.42 -13.45
C ILE A 70 -1.93 7.36 -13.79
N ALA A 71 -1.15 6.65 -12.96
CA ALA A 71 0.29 6.52 -13.15
C ALA A 71 0.62 5.95 -14.54
N SER A 72 -0.07 4.88 -14.96
CA SER A 72 0.13 4.26 -16.27
C SER A 72 -0.14 5.17 -17.47
N GLN A 73 -0.93 6.23 -17.31
CA GLN A 73 -1.30 7.13 -18.40
C GLN A 73 -0.37 8.33 -18.54
N SER A 74 0.28 8.76 -17.46
CA SER A 74 0.96 10.06 -17.45
C SER A 74 2.27 10.07 -16.67
N ALA A 75 2.53 9.10 -15.80
CA ALA A 75 3.72 9.09 -14.98
C ALA A 75 4.93 8.42 -15.69
N PRO A 76 6.16 8.79 -15.33
CA PRO A 76 7.37 8.10 -15.74
C PRO A 76 7.36 6.62 -15.33
N GLU A 77 8.13 5.81 -16.06
CA GLU A 77 8.27 4.36 -15.82
C GLU A 77 8.69 4.04 -14.37
N GLU A 78 9.52 4.88 -13.75
CA GLU A 78 9.93 4.72 -12.36
C GLU A 78 8.75 4.78 -11.39
N ILE A 79 7.87 5.78 -11.53
CA ILE A 79 6.69 5.95 -10.68
C ILE A 79 5.68 4.82 -10.90
N ILE A 80 5.55 4.34 -12.15
CA ILE A 80 4.71 3.18 -12.46
C ILE A 80 5.22 1.95 -11.70
N LYS A 81 6.52 1.68 -11.73
CA LYS A 81 7.13 0.55 -10.98
C LYS A 81 6.93 0.68 -9.48
N LEU A 82 7.06 1.90 -8.93
CA LEU A 82 6.81 2.14 -7.51
C LEU A 82 5.34 1.87 -7.14
N ALA A 83 4.38 2.27 -8.00
CA ALA A 83 2.97 1.98 -7.78
C ALA A 83 2.65 0.48 -7.83
N GLU A 84 3.34 -0.28 -8.70
CA GLU A 84 3.24 -1.74 -8.72
C GLU A 84 3.81 -2.40 -7.46
N MET A 85 4.93 -1.90 -6.93
CA MET A 85 5.47 -2.40 -5.66
C MET A 85 4.51 -2.17 -4.49
N VAL A 86 3.80 -1.04 -4.45
CA VAL A 86 2.76 -0.80 -3.45
C VAL A 86 1.61 -1.81 -3.59
N ARG A 87 1.25 -2.18 -4.83
CA ARG A 87 0.24 -3.21 -5.10
C ARG A 87 0.65 -4.56 -4.57
N GLU A 88 1.89 -4.97 -4.83
CA GLU A 88 2.45 -6.23 -4.31
C GLU A 88 2.47 -6.23 -2.78
N ALA A 89 2.95 -5.16 -2.15
CA ALA A 89 2.96 -5.05 -0.68
C ALA A 89 1.55 -5.11 -0.07
N LEU A 90 0.54 -4.55 -0.74
CA LEU A 90 -0.84 -4.64 -0.28
C LEU A 90 -1.39 -6.07 -0.39
N GLU A 91 -1.03 -6.80 -1.45
CA GLU A 91 -1.38 -8.21 -1.62
C GLU A 91 -0.71 -9.10 -0.56
N ASP A 92 0.53 -8.79 -0.18
CA ASP A 92 1.24 -9.44 0.91
C ASP A 92 0.54 -9.21 2.25
N VAL A 93 0.05 -7.99 2.51
CA VAL A 93 -0.76 -7.69 3.70
C VAL A 93 -2.05 -8.51 3.72
N PHE A 94 -2.77 -8.60 2.60
CA PHE A 94 -3.98 -9.44 2.52
C PHE A 94 -3.67 -10.92 2.75
N SER A 95 -2.54 -11.41 2.21
CA SER A 95 -2.09 -12.78 2.38
C SER A 95 -1.71 -13.07 3.84
N ALA A 96 -0.96 -12.16 4.48
CA ALA A 96 -0.59 -12.23 5.89
C ALA A 96 -1.83 -12.28 6.80
N ILE A 97 -2.83 -11.43 6.54
CA ILE A 97 -4.10 -11.43 7.30
C ILE A 97 -4.83 -12.76 7.11
N ALA A 98 -4.92 -13.26 5.88
CA ALA A 98 -5.60 -14.53 5.58
C ALA A 98 -4.88 -15.74 6.21
N GLU A 99 -3.56 -15.72 6.33
CA GLU A 99 -2.77 -16.73 7.03
C GLU A 99 -2.89 -16.63 8.56
N GLY A 100 -2.91 -15.40 9.09
CA GLY A 100 -3.17 -15.13 10.50
C GLY A 100 -4.54 -15.64 10.96
N GLU A 101 -5.59 -15.44 10.15
CA GLU A 101 -6.92 -16.01 10.40
C GLU A 101 -6.92 -17.54 10.44
N LYS A 102 -6.16 -18.19 9.55
CA LYS A 102 -6.05 -19.66 9.50
C LYS A 102 -5.32 -20.26 10.70
N LEU A 103 -4.38 -19.52 11.29
CA LEU A 103 -3.61 -19.98 12.47
C LEU A 103 -4.38 -19.80 13.78
N CYS A 104 -5.31 -18.83 13.87
CA CYS A 104 -6.15 -18.60 15.06
C CYS A 104 -7.38 -19.51 15.15
N GLN A 105 -7.74 -20.26 14.10
CA GLN A 105 -8.86 -21.22 14.11
C GLN A 105 -8.42 -22.68 14.40
N ARG A 106 -7.18 -22.91 14.83
CA ARG A 106 -6.60 -24.24 15.03
C ARG A 106 -6.24 -24.56 16.46
#